data_AF-A0A376ZU98-F1
#
_entry.id   AF-A0A376ZU98-F1
#
_cell.length_a   1.000
_cell.length_b   1.000
_cell.length_c   1.000
_cell.angle_alpha   90.00
_cell.angle_beta   90.00
_cell.angle_gamma   90.00
#
_symmetry.space_group_name_H-M   'P 1'
#
loop_
_entity.id
_entity.type
_entity.pdbx_description
1 polymer ?
#
loop_
_entity_poly.entity_id
_entity_poly.type
_entity_poly.pdbx_seq_one_letter_code
_entity_poly.pdbx_strand_id
1 'polypeptide(L)' 'MRRTFTAEEKASVFELWKNGTGFSEIANILGSKPGTIFTMLRDTGGIKPMSVSGL' A
#
# COMPACT_ATOMS: atom_id res chain seq x y z
N MET A 1 -0.67 16.26 -9.36
CA MET A 1 0.07 15.09 -9.87
C MET A 1 -0.41 13.85 -9.11
N ARG A 2 -0.84 12.79 -9.80
CA ARG A 2 -1.27 11.54 -9.16
C ARG A 2 0.00 10.73 -8.85
N ARG A 3 0.32 10.51 -7.57
CA ARG A 3 1.47 9.67 -7.20
C ARG A 3 1.17 8.23 -7.58
N THR A 4 2.07 7.62 -8.33
CA THR A 4 2.03 6.19 -8.66
C THR A 4 2.91 5.47 -7.66
N PHE A 5 2.34 4.52 -6.91
CA PHE A 5 3.11 3.68 -5.99
C PHE A 5 3.78 2.52 -6.74
N THR A 6 5.02 2.22 -6.37
CA THR A 6 5.74 1.06 -6.89
C THR A 6 5.13 -0.25 -6.37
N ALA A 7 5.47 -1.38 -7.01
CA ALA A 7 5.05 -2.69 -6.54
C ALA A 7 5.55 -2.97 -5.11
N GLU A 8 6.77 -2.53 -4.80
CA GLU A 8 7.40 -2.65 -3.48
C GLU A 8 6.64 -1.82 -2.44
N GLU A 9 6.32 -0.56 -2.73
CA GLU A 9 5.52 0.27 -1.82
C GLU A 9 4.16 -0.36 -1.54
N LYS A 10 3.49 -0.89 -2.59
CA LYS A 10 2.20 -1.58 -2.44
C LYS A 10 2.33 -2.86 -1.60
N ALA A 11 3.43 -3.61 -1.75
CA ALA A 11 3.70 -4.79 -0.93
C ALA A 11 3.95 -4.40 0.53
N SER A 12 4.71 -3.35 0.80
CA SER A 12 4.93 -2.84 2.17
C SER A 12 3.63 -2.38 2.83
N VAL A 13 2.76 -1.67 2.10
CA VAL A 13 1.42 -1.29 2.58
C VAL A 13 0.62 -2.52 3.01
N PHE A 14 0.61 -3.56 2.17
CA PHE A 14 -0.11 -4.79 2.44
C PHE A 14 0.40 -5.49 3.71
N GLU A 15 1.72 -5.65 3.84
CA GLU A 15 2.32 -6.31 5.01
C GLU A 15 2.06 -5.54 6.31
N LEU A 16 2.23 -4.22 6.30
CA LEU A 16 1.95 -3.37 7.46
C LEU A 16 0.48 -3.46 7.89
N TRP A 17 -0.45 -3.34 6.94
CA TRP A 17 -1.88 -3.47 7.22
C TRP A 17 -2.24 -4.87 7.75
N LYS A 18 -1.68 -5.93 7.14
CA LYS A 18 -1.88 -7.31 7.58
C LYS A 18 -1.36 -7.57 9.00
N ASN A 19 -0.28 -6.88 9.39
CA ASN A 19 0.28 -6.92 10.74
C ASN A 19 -0.47 -6.01 11.74
N GLY A 20 -1.58 -5.38 11.34
CA GLY A 20 -2.42 -4.55 12.20
C GLY A 20 -2.02 -3.08 12.27
N THR A 21 -1.07 -2.62 11.44
CA THR A 21 -0.72 -1.20 11.36
C THR A 21 -1.88 -0.41 10.75
N GLY A 22 -2.28 0.69 11.42
CA GLY A 22 -3.38 1.53 10.98
C GLY A 22 -3.04 2.36 9.73
N PHE A 23 -4.06 2.75 8.96
CA PHE A 23 -3.89 3.50 7.71
C PHE A 23 -3.16 4.84 7.88
N SER A 24 -3.36 5.53 9.01
CA SER A 24 -2.70 6.82 9.28
C SER A 24 -1.20 6.67 9.47
N GLU A 25 -0.77 5.62 10.15
CA GLU A 25 0.65 5.31 10.38
C GLU A 25 1.33 4.95 9.05
N ILE A 26 0.72 4.06 8.27
CA ILE A 26 1.22 3.67 6.94
C ILE A 26 1.32 4.89 6.01
N ALA A 27 0.32 5.75 6.04
CA ALA A 27 0.31 6.98 5.26
C ALA A 27 1.42 7.95 5.68
N ASN A 28 1.75 8.04 6.97
CA ASN A 28 2.85 8.85 7.46
C ASN A 28 4.20 8.33 6.95
N ILE A 29 4.44 7.00 7.07
CA ILE A 29 5.65 6.34 6.57
C ILE A 29 5.87 6.62 5.07
N LEU A 30 4.81 6.58 4.28
CA LEU A 30 4.89 6.79 2.83
C LEU A 30 4.75 8.26 2.42
N GLY A 31 4.52 9.20 3.33
CA GLY A 31 4.25 10.60 2.98
C GLY A 31 3.00 10.75 2.09
N SER A 32 1.92 10.05 2.44
CA SER A 32 0.66 10.00 1.71
C SER A 32 -0.53 10.33 2.62
N LYS A 33 -1.75 10.28 2.09
CA LYS A 33 -2.99 10.43 2.85
C LYS A 33 -3.53 9.06 3.27
N PRO A 34 -4.15 8.91 4.46
CA PRO A 34 -4.76 7.64 4.90
C PRO A 34 -5.79 7.10 3.90
N GLY A 35 -6.57 8.00 3.28
CA GLY A 35 -7.53 7.62 2.24
C GLY A 35 -6.89 6.97 1.01
N THR A 36 -5.65 7.35 0.66
CA THR A 36 -4.90 6.72 -0.43
C THR A 36 -4.55 5.27 -0.10
N ILE A 37 -4.17 4.99 1.14
CA ILE A 37 -3.87 3.63 1.63
C ILE A 37 -5.14 2.78 1.59
N PHE A 38 -6.26 3.33 2.06
CA PHE A 38 -7.56 2.67 1.99
C PHE A 38 -7.96 2.32 0.55
N THR A 39 -7.87 3.29 -0.37
CA THR A 39 -8.19 3.04 -1.79
C THR A 39 -7.27 1.98 -2.39
N MET A 40 -5.97 1.99 -2.08
CA MET A 40 -5.02 1.00 -2.58
C MET A 40 -5.38 -0.43 -2.13
N LEU A 41 -5.63 -0.63 -0.84
CA LEU A 41 -6.00 -1.95 -0.30
C LEU A 41 -7.36 -2.40 -0.82
N ARG A 42 -8.30 -1.47 -0.99
CA ARG A 42 -9.62 -1.76 -1.57
C ARG A 42 -9.51 -2.20 -3.04
N ASP A 43 -8.66 -1.54 -3.83
CA ASP A 43 -8.47 -1.81 -5.25
C ASP A 43 -7.85 -3.20 -5.49
N THR A 44 -6.96 -3.65 -4.60
CA THR A 44 -6.42 -5.02 -4.63
C THR A 44 -7.31 -6.06 -3.96
N GLY A 45 -8.46 -5.65 -3.39
CA GLY A 45 -9.33 -6.54 -2.63
C GLY A 45 -8.70 -7.11 -1.35
N GLY A 46 -7.66 -6.45 -0.81
CA GLY A 46 -6.88 -7.00 0.30
C GLY A 46 -6.06 -8.23 -0.09
N ILE A 47 -5.69 -8.36 -1.36
CA ILE A 47 -4.75 -9.37 -1.85
C ILE A 47 -3.36 -8.75 -1.92
N LYS A 48 -2.34 -9.50 -1.49
CA LYS A 48 -0.94 -9.08 -1.61
C LYS A 48 -0.63 -8.86 -3.09
N PRO A 49 -0.22 -7.64 -3.51
CA PRO A 49 0.15 -7.41 -4.89
C PRO A 49 1.36 -8.28 -5.24
N MET A 50 1.27 -9.05 -6.33
CA MET A 50 2.42 -9.78 -6.83
C MET A 50 3.48 -8.77 -7.27
N SER A 51 4.64 -8.82 -6.62
CA SER A 51 5.83 -8.14 -7.15
C SER A 51 6.26 -8.94 -8.38
N VAL A 52 5.94 -8.44 -9.58
CA VAL A 52 6.53 -8.95 -10.82
C VAL A 52 7.98 -8.49 -10.89
N SER A 53 8.80 -9.01 -9.98
CA SER A 53 10.25 -8.86 -9.99
C SER A 53 10.83 -10.04 -10.76
N GLY A 54 10.75 -9.99 -12.09
CA GLY A 54 11.26 -11.09 -12.92
C GLY A 54 10.74 -11.05 -14.36
N LEU A 55 11.10 -10.00 -15.10
CA LEU A 55 11.36 -10.09 -16.54
C LEU A 55 12.84 -9.79 -16.75
#